data_AF-A0A9J6EFR2-F1
#
_entry.id   AF-A0A9J6EFR2-F1
#
_cell.length_a   1.000
_cell.length_b   1.000
_cell.length_c   1.000
_cell.angle_alpha   90.00
_cell.angle_beta   90.00
_cell.angle_gamma   90.00
#
_symmetry.space_group_name_H-M   'P 1'
#
loop_
_entity.id
_entity.type
_entity.pdbx_description
1 polymer ?
#
loop_
_entity_poly.entity_id
_entity_poly.type
_entity_poly.pdbx_seq_one_letter_code
_entity_poly.pdbx_strand_id
1 'polypeptide(L)'
;MGDKERRLGEEVAEPEVNEVCENEVNQLVESPFEIVHDNSSCQEAIQGRIAELERLQEATARKLALARKRYLKSEEEKEEIKKRLKGLFNDDEMRSMERLSAQGARWEAGTLVKSLQLRLACGSRGYGLLREFGYPLPSDRTL
;
A
#
# COMPACT_ATOMS: atom_id res chain seq x y z
N MET A 1 30.83 5.08 23.20
CA MET A 1 31.27 6.00 22.14
C MET A 1 30.64 5.52 20.84
N GLY A 2 29.70 6.19 20.21
CA GLY A 2 28.96 7.40 20.45
C GLY A 2 27.90 7.46 19.34
N ASP A 3 26.69 7.92 19.69
CA ASP A 3 25.91 8.91 18.93
C ASP A 3 25.76 8.73 17.39
N LYS A 4 24.58 8.72 16.77
CA LYS A 4 23.41 9.57 17.01
C LYS A 4 22.28 9.20 16.04
N GLU A 5 21.05 9.37 16.50
CA GLU A 5 19.82 9.51 15.72
C GLU A 5 19.87 10.68 14.70
N ARG A 6 19.10 10.56 13.60
CA ARG A 6 18.16 11.59 13.06
C ARG A 6 17.58 11.11 11.71
N ARG A 7 16.27 10.86 11.62
CA ARG A 7 15.19 11.82 11.29
C ARG A 7 15.44 12.57 9.98
N LEU A 8 14.86 12.06 8.88
CA LEU A 8 14.53 12.85 7.70
C LEU A 8 13.20 13.55 8.00
N GLY A 9 13.29 14.79 8.48
CA GLY A 9 12.21 15.76 8.43
C GLY A 9 12.34 16.51 7.11
N GLU A 10 11.33 16.41 6.26
CA GLU A 10 11.20 17.24 5.07
C GLU A 10 10.62 18.57 5.52
N GLU A 11 11.52 19.55 5.58
CA GLU A 11 11.29 20.93 5.99
C GLU A 11 10.65 21.66 4.80
N VAL A 12 9.32 21.82 4.83
CA VAL A 12 8.60 22.63 3.84
C VAL A 12 8.69 24.08 4.29
N ALA A 13 9.43 24.87 3.52
CA ALA A 13 9.63 26.29 3.70
C ALA A 13 8.30 27.07 3.71
N GLU A 14 8.06 27.83 4.77
CA GLU A 14 7.05 28.88 4.80
C GLU A 14 7.55 30.10 4.01
N PRO A 15 6.75 30.70 3.11
CA PRO A 15 7.12 31.97 2.51
C PRO A 15 6.83 33.14 3.47
N GLU A 16 7.87 33.95 3.70
CA GLU A 16 7.87 35.22 4.40
C GLU A 16 6.72 36.14 3.97
N VAL A 17 5.87 36.54 4.92
CA VAL A 17 4.98 37.70 4.78
C VAL A 17 5.78 38.95 5.09
N ASN A 18 6.11 39.68 4.03
CA ASN A 18 6.87 40.92 4.07
C ASN A 18 6.01 42.04 4.67
N GLU A 19 6.53 42.64 5.74
CA GLU A 19 5.94 43.70 6.55
C GLU A 19 6.32 45.07 5.97
N VAL A 20 5.39 45.75 5.27
CA VAL A 20 5.47 47.19 4.87
C VAL A 20 4.03 47.63 4.54
N CYS A 21 3.41 48.72 4.99
CA CYS A 21 3.76 49.87 5.82
C CYS A 21 2.45 50.33 6.48
N GLU A 22 2.47 50.63 7.77
CA GLU A 22 1.45 51.46 8.39
C GLU A 22 1.60 52.92 7.92
N ASN A 23 0.45 53.58 7.77
CA ASN A 23 0.19 55.01 7.92
C ASN A 23 -0.15 55.84 6.66
N GLU A 24 -1.19 56.66 6.87
CA GLU A 24 -1.59 57.89 6.15
C GLU A 24 -2.36 57.77 4.83
N VAL A 25 -3.67 57.54 4.89
CA VAL A 25 -4.66 58.46 4.27
C VAL A 25 -5.97 58.41 5.06
N ASN A 26 -6.07 59.24 6.12
CA ASN A 26 -7.35 59.62 6.69
C ASN A 26 -7.62 61.06 6.24
N GLN A 27 -8.39 61.24 5.16
CA GLN A 27 -9.28 62.40 4.91
C GLN A 27 -9.85 62.38 3.49
N LEU A 28 -11.16 62.67 3.38
CA LEU A 28 -11.98 62.87 2.16
C LEU A 28 -12.41 61.54 1.50
N VAL A 29 -13.65 61.06 1.57
CA VAL A 29 -14.96 61.70 1.49
C VAL A 29 -16.01 60.70 1.98
N GLU A 30 -16.95 61.13 2.84
CA GLU A 30 -18.20 60.41 3.04
C GLU A 30 -19.00 60.43 1.73
N SER A 31 -19.09 59.27 1.07
CA SER A 31 -20.03 59.04 -0.03
C SER A 31 -21.10 58.06 0.46
N PRO A 32 -22.39 58.44 0.50
CA PRO A 32 -23.48 57.56 0.87
C PRO A 32 -23.77 56.57 -0.26
N PHE A 33 -23.02 55.48 -0.32
CA PHE A 33 -23.39 54.31 -1.10
C PHE A 33 -23.04 53.07 -0.29
N GLU A 34 -24.00 52.62 0.53
CA GLU A 34 -23.95 51.29 1.12
C GLU A 34 -24.02 50.26 -0.01
N ILE A 35 -22.87 49.82 -0.52
CA ILE A 35 -22.80 48.48 -1.07
C ILE A 35 -22.88 47.56 0.13
N VAL A 36 -24.10 47.24 0.56
CA VAL A 36 -24.35 46.07 1.39
C VAL A 36 -24.04 44.85 0.51
N HIS A 37 -22.74 44.53 0.41
CA HIS A 37 -22.36 43.20 -0.01
C HIS A 37 -22.90 42.28 1.08
N ASP A 38 -23.75 41.34 0.72
CA ASP A 38 -24.38 40.36 1.60
C ASP A 38 -23.34 39.33 2.10
N ASN A 39 -22.30 39.86 2.75
CA ASN A 39 -21.05 39.20 3.15
C ASN A 39 -21.32 38.10 4.18
N SER A 40 -22.39 38.26 4.98
CA SER A 40 -22.82 37.24 5.95
C SER A 40 -23.24 35.95 5.26
N SER A 41 -24.03 36.04 4.19
CA SER A 41 -24.52 34.86 3.47
C SER A 41 -23.37 34.10 2.78
N CYS A 42 -22.43 34.84 2.17
CA CYS A 42 -21.24 34.23 1.55
C CYS A 42 -20.29 33.63 2.59
N GLN A 43 -20.13 34.26 3.75
CA GLN A 43 -19.27 33.76 4.83
C GLN A 43 -19.82 32.48 5.46
N GLU A 44 -21.13 32.40 5.69
CA GLU A 44 -21.81 31.18 6.17
C GLU A 44 -21.68 30.03 5.17
N ALA A 45 -21.82 30.31 3.86
CA ALA A 45 -21.66 29.30 2.82
C ALA A 45 -20.22 28.70 2.78
N ILE A 46 -19.20 29.55 2.97
CA ILE A 46 -17.80 29.12 3.04
C ILE A 46 -17.57 28.26 4.30
N GLN A 47 -18.08 28.70 5.46
CA GLN A 47 -17.97 27.94 6.71
C GLN A 47 -18.64 26.56 6.62
N GLY A 48 -19.82 26.49 5.99
CA GLY A 48 -20.51 25.23 5.73
C GLY A 48 -19.70 24.29 4.82
N ARG A 49 -19.04 24.84 3.80
CA ARG A 49 -18.16 24.06 2.92
C ARG A 49 -16.93 23.53 3.65
N ILE A 50 -16.31 24.34 4.50
CA ILE A 50 -15.15 23.95 5.32
C ILE A 50 -15.54 22.78 6.23
N ALA A 51 -16.64 22.91 6.97
CA ALA A 51 -17.12 21.86 7.87
C ALA A 51 -17.41 20.54 7.11
N GLU A 52 -18.02 20.62 5.92
CA GLU A 52 -18.25 19.43 5.09
C GLU A 52 -16.94 18.78 4.63
N LEU A 53 -15.96 19.59 4.17
CA LEU A 53 -14.66 19.09 3.77
C LEU A 53 -13.91 18.42 4.93
N GLU A 54 -13.95 19.00 6.13
CA GLU A 54 -13.36 18.42 7.34
C GLU A 54 -14.01 17.07 7.68
N ARG A 55 -15.35 16.97 7.59
CA ARG A 55 -16.06 15.69 7.81
C ARG A 55 -15.69 14.63 6.79
N LEU A 56 -15.56 15.01 5.51
CA LEU A 56 -15.14 14.09 4.45
C LEU A 56 -13.68 13.65 4.65
N GLN A 57 -12.81 14.56 5.07
CA GLN A 57 -11.43 14.25 5.39
C GLN A 57 -11.35 13.25 6.54
N GLU A 58 -12.09 13.48 7.63
CA GLU A 58 -12.12 12.57 8.77
C GLU A 58 -12.70 11.20 8.40
N ALA A 59 -13.81 11.17 7.66
CA ALA A 59 -14.40 9.93 7.18
C ALA A 59 -13.43 9.13 6.28
N THR A 60 -12.69 9.82 5.42
CA THR A 60 -11.67 9.21 4.55
C THR A 60 -10.49 8.70 5.36
N ALA A 61 -10.00 9.46 6.33
CA ALA A 61 -8.93 9.05 7.23
C ALA A 61 -9.32 7.78 8.02
N ARG A 62 -10.54 7.72 8.53
CA ARG A 62 -11.08 6.52 9.23
C ARG A 62 -11.13 5.31 8.29
N LYS A 63 -11.61 5.47 7.06
CA LYS A 63 -11.63 4.39 6.05
C LYS A 63 -10.22 3.90 5.72
N LEU A 64 -9.27 4.82 5.54
CA LEU A 64 -7.88 4.50 5.26
C LEU A 64 -7.23 3.73 6.43
N ALA A 65 -7.45 4.17 7.67
CA ALA A 65 -6.95 3.48 8.85
C ALA A 65 -7.49 2.04 8.93
N LEU A 66 -8.78 1.84 8.67
CA LEU A 66 -9.39 0.51 8.65
C LEU A 66 -8.82 -0.37 7.52
N ALA A 67 -8.66 0.20 6.32
CA ALA A 67 -8.07 -0.52 5.18
C ALA A 67 -6.63 -0.94 5.46
N ARG A 68 -5.81 -0.05 6.04
CA ARG A 68 -4.43 -0.35 6.46
C ARG A 68 -4.39 -1.48 7.49
N LYS A 69 -5.25 -1.43 8.50
CA LYS A 69 -5.34 -2.49 9.52
C LYS A 69 -5.68 -3.84 8.90
N ARG A 70 -6.62 -3.89 7.96
CA ARG A 70 -6.98 -5.12 7.24
C ARG A 70 -5.84 -5.63 6.36
N TYR A 71 -5.16 -4.74 5.66
CA TYR A 71 -4.01 -5.08 4.83
C TYR A 71 -2.88 -5.69 5.67
N LEU A 72 -2.49 -5.05 6.77
CA LEU A 72 -1.44 -5.57 7.65
C LEU A 72 -1.80 -6.95 8.20
N LYS A 73 -3.03 -7.15 8.66
CA LYS A 73 -3.51 -8.45 9.13
C LYS A 73 -3.40 -9.52 8.03
N SER A 74 -3.83 -9.19 6.80
CA SER A 74 -3.76 -10.12 5.68
C SER A 74 -2.31 -10.44 5.28
N GLU A 75 -1.40 -9.47 5.37
CA GLU A 75 0.02 -9.70 5.09
C GLU A 75 0.67 -10.58 6.18
N GLU A 76 0.33 -10.36 7.45
CA GLU A 76 0.79 -11.22 8.56
C GLU A 76 0.31 -12.67 8.38
N GLU A 77 -0.96 -12.87 8.06
CA GLU A 77 -1.53 -14.19 7.77
C GLU A 77 -0.83 -14.86 6.58
N LYS A 78 -0.56 -14.11 5.50
CA LYS A 78 0.17 -14.59 4.32
C LYS A 78 1.60 -15.01 4.69
N GLU A 79 2.32 -14.20 5.44
CA GLU A 79 3.69 -14.52 5.85
C GLU A 79 3.76 -15.71 6.80
N GLU A 80 2.79 -15.88 7.69
CA GLU A 80 2.68 -17.05 8.55
C GLU A 80 2.46 -18.34 7.74
N ILE A 81 1.56 -18.30 6.75
CA ILE A 81 1.35 -19.43 5.84
C ILE A 81 2.64 -19.72 5.05
N LYS A 82 3.31 -18.70 4.50
CA LYS A 82 4.58 -18.86 3.77
C LYS A 82 5.65 -19.52 4.64
N LYS A 83 5.78 -19.13 5.92
CA LYS A 83 6.74 -19.75 6.86
C LYS A 83 6.46 -21.24 7.06
N ARG A 84 5.19 -21.62 7.20
CA ARG A 84 4.81 -23.04 7.34
C ARG A 84 5.08 -23.83 6.07
N LEU A 85 4.85 -23.24 4.90
CA LEU A 85 5.09 -23.87 3.61
C LEU A 85 6.57 -24.05 3.28
N LYS A 86 7.47 -23.18 3.79
CA LYS A 86 8.93 -23.33 3.60
C LYS A 86 9.51 -24.63 4.16
N GLY A 87 8.82 -25.31 5.08
CA GLY A 87 9.21 -26.64 5.55
C GLY A 87 8.83 -27.78 4.59
N LEU A 88 7.89 -27.53 3.66
CA LEU A 88 7.35 -28.51 2.73
C LEU A 88 7.85 -28.29 1.30
N PHE A 89 8.06 -27.03 0.92
CA PHE A 89 8.39 -26.60 -0.43
C PHE A 89 9.65 -25.76 -0.44
N ASN A 90 10.44 -25.94 -1.50
CA ASN A 90 11.61 -25.12 -1.80
C ASN A 90 11.18 -23.74 -2.32
N ASP A 91 12.11 -22.79 -2.35
CA ASP A 91 11.79 -21.41 -2.76
C ASP A 91 11.33 -21.33 -4.23
N ASP A 92 11.82 -22.20 -5.12
CA ASP A 92 11.38 -22.29 -6.52
C ASP A 92 9.97 -22.89 -6.67
N GLU A 93 9.64 -23.91 -5.88
CA GLU A 93 8.28 -24.47 -5.76
C GLU A 93 7.31 -23.38 -5.26
N MET A 94 7.71 -22.61 -4.25
CA MET A 94 6.94 -21.47 -3.73
C MET A 94 6.71 -20.39 -4.80
N ARG A 95 7.77 -20.00 -5.53
CA ARG A 95 7.65 -19.04 -6.66
C ARG A 95 6.76 -19.58 -7.78
N SER A 96 6.74 -20.89 -8.01
CA SER A 96 5.84 -21.51 -8.99
C SER A 96 4.38 -21.43 -8.55
N MET A 97 4.09 -21.52 -7.24
CA MET A 97 2.72 -21.38 -6.71
C MET A 97 2.22 -19.92 -6.73
N GLU A 98 3.13 -18.94 -6.60
CA GLU A 98 2.78 -17.52 -6.76
C GLU A 98 2.36 -17.17 -8.18
N ARG A 99 2.77 -17.99 -9.17
CA ARG A 99 2.38 -17.82 -10.57
C ARG A 99 1.13 -18.62 -10.87
N LEU A 100 0.27 -18.08 -11.72
CA LEU A 100 -0.91 -18.79 -12.24
C LEU A 100 -0.55 -20.00 -13.12
N SER A 101 0.73 -20.16 -13.50
CA SER A 101 1.22 -21.29 -14.29
C SER A 101 2.67 -21.63 -13.93
N ALA A 102 2.94 -22.93 -13.83
CA ALA A 102 4.29 -23.48 -13.69
C ALA A 102 5.07 -23.53 -15.02
N GLN A 103 4.44 -23.15 -16.13
CA GLN A 103 5.09 -23.15 -17.45
C GLN A 103 6.25 -22.15 -17.47
N GLY A 104 7.43 -22.63 -17.85
CA GLY A 104 8.65 -21.80 -17.89
C GLY A 104 9.23 -21.48 -16.50
N ALA A 105 8.79 -22.17 -15.45
CA ALA A 105 9.47 -22.10 -14.15
C ALA A 105 10.88 -22.68 -14.27
N ARG A 106 11.86 -21.96 -13.68
CA ARG A 106 13.21 -22.45 -13.49
C ARG A 106 13.25 -23.22 -12.17
N TRP A 107 13.54 -24.50 -12.26
CA TRP A 107 13.63 -25.40 -11.12
C TRP A 107 15.06 -25.46 -10.61
N GLU A 108 15.22 -25.42 -9.30
CA GLU A 108 16.50 -25.60 -8.63
C GLU A 108 16.84 -27.09 -8.53
N ALA A 109 18.13 -27.41 -8.42
CA ALA A 109 18.60 -28.79 -8.38
C ALA A 109 17.96 -29.60 -7.24
N GLY A 110 17.72 -28.98 -6.08
CA GLY A 110 17.04 -29.61 -4.95
C GLY A 110 15.63 -30.08 -5.31
N THR A 111 14.88 -29.27 -6.06
CA THR A 111 13.51 -29.60 -6.49
C THR A 111 13.51 -30.68 -7.56
N LEU A 112 14.47 -30.65 -8.49
CA LEU A 112 14.63 -31.72 -9.48
C LEU A 112 14.91 -33.07 -8.81
N VAL A 113 15.82 -33.12 -7.84
CA VAL A 113 16.14 -34.34 -7.08
C VAL A 113 14.92 -34.85 -6.31
N LYS A 114 14.22 -33.98 -5.59
CA LYS A 114 12.98 -34.31 -4.86
C LYS A 114 11.90 -34.86 -5.79
N SER A 115 11.75 -34.24 -6.96
CA SER A 115 10.74 -34.64 -7.95
C SER A 115 11.09 -35.97 -8.62
N LEU A 116 12.37 -36.24 -8.90
CA LEU A 116 12.84 -37.54 -9.36
C LEU A 116 12.58 -38.64 -8.32
N GLN A 117 12.90 -38.39 -7.04
CA GLN A 117 12.62 -39.32 -5.95
C GLN A 117 11.12 -39.65 -5.87
N LEU A 118 10.28 -38.63 -5.95
CA LEU A 118 8.82 -38.79 -5.94
C LEU A 118 8.34 -39.61 -7.13
N ARG A 119 8.82 -39.30 -8.35
CA ARG A 119 8.48 -40.04 -9.57
C ARG A 119 8.93 -41.50 -9.52
N LEU A 120 10.10 -41.79 -8.95
CA LEU A 120 10.58 -43.16 -8.75
C LEU A 120 9.74 -43.91 -7.71
N ALA A 121 9.28 -43.23 -6.66
CA ALA A 121 8.48 -43.85 -5.60
C ALA A 121 7.05 -44.19 -6.03
N CYS A 122 6.36 -43.29 -6.75
CA CYS A 122 4.95 -43.47 -7.12
C CYS A 122 4.71 -43.76 -8.62
N GLY A 123 5.77 -43.80 -9.44
CA GLY A 123 5.70 -43.97 -10.88
C GLY A 123 5.19 -42.74 -11.63
N SER A 124 5.21 -42.79 -12.95
CA SER A 124 4.78 -41.68 -13.82
C SER A 124 3.31 -41.30 -13.62
N ARG A 125 2.42 -42.28 -13.44
CA ARG A 125 0.99 -42.03 -13.21
C ARG A 125 0.73 -41.37 -11.85
N GLY A 126 1.38 -41.83 -10.78
CA GLY A 126 1.26 -41.21 -9.46
C GLY A 126 1.82 -39.78 -9.43
N TYR A 127 2.95 -39.57 -10.11
CA TYR A 127 3.55 -38.25 -10.26
C TYR A 127 2.64 -37.29 -11.04
N GLY A 128 2.02 -37.77 -12.13
CA GLY A 128 1.01 -37.02 -12.89
C GLY A 128 -0.18 -36.61 -12.03
N LEU A 129 -0.70 -37.52 -11.21
CA LEU A 129 -1.84 -37.24 -10.32
C LEU A 129 -1.51 -36.15 -9.27
N LEU A 130 -0.30 -36.17 -8.70
CA LEU A 130 0.13 -35.12 -7.77
C LEU A 130 0.16 -33.75 -8.44
N ARG A 131 0.61 -33.69 -9.70
CA ARG A 131 0.58 -32.44 -10.50
C ARG A 131 -0.84 -31.98 -10.80
N GLU A 132 -1.76 -32.91 -11.11
CA GLU A 132 -3.18 -32.60 -11.29
C GLU A 132 -3.83 -32.06 -10.01
N PHE A 133 -3.41 -32.53 -8.84
CA PHE A 133 -3.83 -31.98 -7.54
C PHE A 133 -3.23 -30.61 -7.22
N GLY A 134 -2.40 -30.06 -8.10
CA GLY A 134 -1.83 -28.72 -7.95
C GLY A 134 -0.51 -28.70 -7.18
N TYR A 135 0.18 -29.83 -7.01
CA TYR A 135 1.54 -29.79 -6.46
C TYR A 135 2.48 -29.03 -7.40
N PRO A 136 3.31 -28.11 -6.87
CA PRO A 136 4.23 -27.29 -7.67
C PRO A 136 5.45 -28.10 -8.12
N LEU A 137 5.23 -29.05 -9.02
CA LEU A 137 6.26 -29.98 -9.49
C LEU A 137 6.60 -29.75 -10.98
N PRO A 138 7.86 -29.98 -11.38
CA PRO A 138 8.31 -29.91 -12.76
C PRO A 138 7.54 -30.88 -13.67
N SER A 139 7.50 -30.55 -14.96
CA SER A 139 6.87 -31.43 -15.95
C SER A 139 7.67 -32.70 -16.21
N ASP A 140 7.02 -33.76 -16.71
CA ASP A 140 7.73 -34.98 -17.12
C ASP A 140 8.77 -34.76 -18.22
N ARG A 141 8.66 -33.68 -19.00
CA ARG A 141 9.69 -33.28 -19.99
C ARG A 141 10.91 -32.64 -19.33
N THR A 142 10.71 -32.05 -18.15
CA THR A 142 11.77 -31.38 -17.37
C THR A 142 12.56 -32.38 -16.53
N LEU A 143 11.93 -33.47 -16.12
CA LEU A 143 12.54 -34.58 -15.38
C LEU A 143 13.09 -35.68 -16.29
#